data_AF-A0A850CE42-F1
#
_entry.id   AF-A0A850CE42-F1
#
_cell.length_a   1.000
_cell.length_b   1.000
_cell.length_c   1.000
_cell.angle_alpha   90.00
_cell.angle_beta   90.00
_cell.angle_gamma   90.00
#
_symmetry.space_group_name_H-M   'P 1'
#
loop_
_entity.id
_entity.type
_entity.pdbx_description
1 polymer ?
#
loop_
_entity_poly.entity_id
_entity_poly.type
_entity_poly.pdbx_seq_one_letter_code
_entity_poly.pdbx_strand_id
1 'polypeptide(L)'
;VTGLLGRYYVSGHLNEMTDAQRAVVAEAIAAAKTLRGEIAAGAPHWPAGLPGWTDPWTALGLTGPGGDLVSVWRRGGPAATELRFPHLAGLDVHVTTVFPAALPEWKTDWDAATGTLTVRSDGAPVGARTLRLTTSK
;
A
#
# COMPACT_ATOMS: atom_id res chain seq x y z
N VAL A 1 -3.02 -7.06 -3.26
CA VAL A 1 -1.93 -6.26 -2.64
C VAL A 1 -0.59 -6.96 -2.73
N THR A 2 -0.41 -8.18 -2.23
CA THR A 2 0.90 -8.86 -2.10
C THR A 2 1.79 -8.89 -3.36
N GLY A 3 1.21 -9.01 -4.56
CA GLY A 3 1.98 -8.96 -5.81
C GLY A 3 1.94 -7.61 -6.55
N LEU A 4 1.27 -6.58 -6.02
CA LEU A 4 0.92 -5.39 -6.80
C LEU A 4 2.13 -4.51 -7.10
N LEU A 5 3.02 -4.30 -6.13
CA LEU A 5 4.27 -3.53 -6.32
C LEU A 5 5.48 -4.41 -6.69
N GLY A 6 5.22 -5.58 -7.25
CA GLY A 6 6.25 -6.50 -7.72
C GLY A 6 5.90 -7.09 -9.07
N ARG A 7 6.36 -8.32 -9.34
CA ARG A 7 5.93 -9.05 -10.53
C ARG A 7 4.52 -9.61 -10.30
N TYR A 8 3.53 -8.89 -10.78
CA TYR A 8 2.13 -9.28 -10.64
C TYR A 8 1.80 -10.57 -11.41
N TYR A 9 1.11 -11.49 -10.74
CA TYR A 9 0.51 -12.68 -11.33
C TYR A 9 -0.77 -13.03 -10.56
N VAL A 10 -1.65 -13.81 -11.17
CA VAL A 10 -2.87 -14.32 -10.55
C VAL A 10 -2.78 -15.84 -10.48
N SER A 11 -3.07 -16.39 -9.30
CA SER A 11 -3.12 -17.84 -9.06
C SER A 11 -4.30 -18.15 -8.12
N GLY A 12 -4.81 -19.38 -8.17
CA GLY A 12 -5.91 -19.86 -7.34
C GLY A 12 -7.16 -20.23 -8.15
N HIS A 13 -8.20 -20.69 -7.45
CA HIS A 13 -9.43 -21.22 -8.05
C HIS A 13 -10.43 -20.12 -8.40
N LEU A 14 -10.18 -19.37 -9.47
CA LEU A 14 -11.08 -18.32 -9.96
C LEU A 14 -12.50 -18.83 -10.26
N ASN A 15 -12.61 -20.11 -10.62
CA ASN A 15 -13.86 -20.82 -10.87
C ASN A 15 -14.71 -21.03 -9.61
N GLU A 16 -14.11 -20.99 -8.42
CA GLU A 16 -14.81 -21.17 -7.14
C GLU A 16 -15.18 -19.84 -6.47
N MET A 17 -14.72 -18.72 -7.03
CA MET A 17 -15.01 -17.40 -6.48
C MET A 17 -16.47 -16.99 -6.68
N THR A 18 -16.99 -16.16 -5.79
CA THR A 18 -18.22 -15.41 -6.04
C THR A 18 -17.99 -14.28 -7.05
N ASP A 19 -19.05 -13.69 -7.59
CA ASP A 19 -18.93 -12.53 -8.49
C ASP A 19 -18.24 -11.35 -7.80
N ALA A 20 -18.54 -11.11 -6.52
CA ALA A 20 -17.90 -10.05 -5.74
C ALA A 20 -16.38 -10.30 -5.58
N GLN A 21 -15.97 -11.55 -5.32
CA GLN A 21 -14.55 -11.90 -5.24
C GLN A 21 -13.85 -11.75 -6.59
N ARG A 22 -14.48 -12.18 -7.69
CA ARG A 22 -13.96 -11.98 -9.06
C ARG A 22 -13.83 -10.49 -9.41
N ALA A 23 -14.77 -9.66 -8.98
CA ALA A 23 -14.71 -8.21 -9.20
C ALA A 23 -13.47 -7.59 -8.53
N VAL A 24 -13.16 -7.99 -7.29
CA VAL A 24 -11.93 -7.55 -6.60
C VAL A 24 -10.66 -8.04 -7.31
N VAL A 25 -10.67 -9.25 -7.86
CA VAL A 25 -9.55 -9.74 -8.69
C VAL A 25 -9.40 -8.90 -9.96
N ALA A 26 -10.50 -8.58 -10.65
CA ALA A 26 -10.48 -7.74 -11.84
C ALA A 26 -9.96 -6.32 -11.54
N GLU A 27 -10.37 -5.74 -10.41
CA GLU A 27 -9.84 -4.46 -9.90
C GLU A 27 -8.33 -4.53 -9.68
N ALA A 28 -7.84 -5.60 -9.04
CA ALA A 28 -6.41 -5.80 -8.82
C ALA A 28 -5.63 -5.90 -10.14
N ILE A 29 -6.18 -6.61 -11.14
CA ILE A 29 -5.57 -6.74 -12.47
C ILE A 29 -5.52 -5.37 -13.16
N ALA A 30 -6.59 -4.59 -13.07
CA ALA A 30 -6.65 -3.25 -13.66
C ALA A 30 -5.58 -2.33 -13.03
N ALA A 31 -5.50 -2.29 -11.69
CA ALA A 31 -4.47 -1.53 -10.98
C ALA A 31 -3.05 -1.98 -11.38
N ALA A 32 -2.79 -3.29 -11.44
CA ALA A 32 -1.48 -3.81 -11.84
C ALA A 32 -1.09 -3.44 -13.28
N LYS A 33 -2.05 -3.37 -14.21
CA LYS A 33 -1.79 -2.92 -15.58
C LYS A 33 -1.41 -1.43 -15.62
N THR A 34 -2.13 -0.60 -14.88
CA THR A 34 -1.87 0.85 -14.79
C THR A 34 -0.51 1.14 -14.16
N LEU A 35 -0.19 0.47 -13.05
CA LEU A 35 1.03 0.74 -12.29
C LEU A 35 2.31 0.14 -12.89
N ARG A 36 2.21 -0.78 -13.86
CA ARG A 36 3.36 -1.57 -14.34
C ARG A 36 4.54 -0.70 -14.78
N GLY A 37 4.28 0.41 -15.47
CA GLY A 37 5.34 1.32 -15.92
C GLY A 37 6.05 2.03 -14.76
N GLU A 38 5.28 2.54 -13.80
CA GLU A 38 5.83 3.20 -12.61
C GLU A 38 6.62 2.23 -11.74
N ILE A 39 6.12 1.01 -11.53
CA ILE A 39 6.79 -0.03 -10.74
C ILE A 39 8.15 -0.39 -11.36
N ALA A 40 8.21 -0.51 -12.70
CA ALA A 40 9.45 -0.87 -13.39
C ALA A 40 10.55 0.20 -13.26
N ALA A 41 10.17 1.47 -13.07
CA ALA A 41 11.09 2.59 -12.90
C ALA A 41 11.32 2.99 -11.43
N GLY A 42 10.56 2.40 -10.49
CA GLY A 42 10.53 2.81 -9.10
C GLY A 42 11.75 2.34 -8.30
N ALA A 43 12.22 3.18 -7.38
CA ALA A 43 13.28 2.83 -6.44
C ALA A 43 12.66 2.28 -5.13
N PRO A 44 13.00 1.04 -4.71
CA PRO A 44 12.41 0.43 -3.53
C PRO A 44 12.94 1.01 -2.23
N HIS A 45 12.07 1.09 -1.22
CA HIS A 45 12.42 1.39 0.17
C HIS A 45 11.45 0.70 1.14
N TRP A 46 11.80 0.70 2.43
CA TRP A 46 11.06 -0.01 3.48
C TRP A 46 10.63 0.95 4.59
N PRO A 47 9.46 1.60 4.45
CA PRO A 47 9.08 2.67 5.37
C PRO A 47 8.70 2.17 6.77
N ALA A 48 8.44 0.87 6.94
CA ALA A 48 8.28 0.20 8.24
C ALA A 48 9.60 -0.43 8.76
N GLY A 49 10.71 -0.26 8.05
CA GLY A 49 11.93 -1.07 8.22
C GLY A 49 11.88 -2.39 7.44
N LEU A 50 13.03 -3.08 7.37
CA LEU A 50 13.11 -4.39 6.72
C LEU A 50 12.19 -5.39 7.45
N PRO A 51 11.42 -6.22 6.72
CA PRO A 51 10.39 -7.05 7.32
C PRO A 51 10.99 -8.19 8.16
N GLY A 52 10.69 -8.20 9.45
CA GLY A 52 10.92 -9.33 10.35
C GLY A 52 9.83 -10.41 10.20
N TRP A 53 10.16 -11.63 10.63
CA TRP A 53 9.25 -12.77 10.49
C TRP A 53 7.90 -12.57 11.21
N THR A 54 7.94 -11.99 12.41
CA THR A 54 6.79 -11.84 13.31
C THR A 54 6.23 -10.42 13.37
N ASP A 55 6.75 -9.49 12.56
CA ASP A 55 6.32 -8.10 12.61
C ASP A 55 4.82 -7.96 12.32
N PRO A 56 4.05 -7.27 13.18
CA PRO A 56 2.60 -7.13 13.00
C PRO A 56 2.25 -6.32 11.75
N TRP A 57 3.17 -5.45 11.31
CA TRP A 57 3.03 -4.61 10.13
C TRP A 57 4.29 -4.71 9.29
N THR A 58 4.12 -4.78 7.97
CA THR A 58 5.22 -4.70 7.01
C THR A 58 4.82 -3.77 5.88
N ALA A 59 5.81 -3.12 5.25
CA ALA A 59 5.55 -2.23 4.14
C ALA A 59 6.68 -2.27 3.10
N LEU A 60 6.30 -2.12 1.83
CA LEU A 60 7.19 -1.93 0.69
C LEU A 60 6.76 -0.63 0.00
N GLY A 61 7.69 0.32 -0.08
CA GLY A 61 7.54 1.54 -0.85
C GLY A 61 8.32 1.49 -2.16
N LEU A 62 7.81 2.15 -3.19
CA LEU A 62 8.49 2.44 -4.45
C LEU A 62 8.40 3.94 -4.71
N THR A 63 9.53 4.62 -4.77
CA THR A 63 9.59 6.05 -5.14
C THR A 63 9.70 6.17 -6.65
N GLY A 64 8.81 6.96 -7.24
CA GLY A 64 8.75 7.15 -8.69
C GLY A 64 8.31 8.56 -9.09
N PRO A 65 8.28 8.86 -10.40
CA PRO A 65 7.93 10.18 -10.91
C PRO A 65 6.49 10.61 -10.60
N GLY A 66 5.59 9.64 -10.35
CA GLY A 66 4.20 9.88 -9.96
C GLY A 66 3.97 9.94 -8.44
N GLY A 67 5.04 10.05 -7.65
CA GLY A 67 5.00 9.95 -6.19
C GLY A 67 5.37 8.55 -5.68
N ASP A 68 5.16 8.34 -4.38
CA ASP A 68 5.50 7.09 -3.70
C ASP A 68 4.31 6.14 -3.71
N LEU A 69 4.54 4.90 -4.16
CA LEU A 69 3.59 3.81 -4.07
C LEU A 69 3.96 2.91 -2.89
N VAL A 70 3.03 2.64 -1.99
CA VAL A 70 3.32 1.90 -0.76
C VAL A 70 2.31 0.79 -0.56
N SER A 71 2.75 -0.47 -0.55
CA SER A 71 1.92 -1.58 -0.07
C SER A 71 2.20 -1.83 1.40
N VAL A 72 1.14 -1.91 2.19
CA VAL A 72 1.16 -2.08 3.65
C VAL A 72 0.36 -3.34 3.98
N TRP A 73 0.94 -4.22 4.78
CA TRP A 73 0.30 -5.45 5.25
C TRP A 73 0.24 -5.44 6.76
N ARG A 74 -0.99 -5.57 7.29
CA ARG A 74 -1.26 -5.87 8.69
C ARG A 74 -1.43 -7.38 8.83
N ARG A 75 -0.61 -7.99 9.68
CA ARG A 75 -0.62 -9.43 10.01
C ARG A 75 -1.20 -9.71 11.40
N GLY A 76 -1.52 -8.68 12.17
CA GLY A 76 -2.07 -8.77 13.52
C GLY A 76 -1.63 -7.58 14.37
N GLY A 77 -1.68 -7.75 15.69
CA GLY A 77 -1.14 -6.76 16.64
C GLY A 77 -1.91 -5.43 16.67
N PRO A 78 -1.24 -4.32 17.04
CA PRO A 78 -1.85 -3.01 17.20
C PRO A 78 -2.63 -2.55 15.97
N ALA A 79 -3.66 -1.72 16.19
CA ALA A 79 -4.51 -1.19 15.12
C ALA A 79 -3.81 -0.13 14.25
N ALA A 80 -2.64 0.36 14.66
CA ALA A 80 -1.90 1.39 13.94
C ALA A 80 -0.41 1.05 13.82
N THR A 81 0.24 1.63 12.81
CA THR A 81 1.69 1.61 12.58
C THR A 81 2.15 2.93 12.00
N GLU A 82 3.44 3.21 12.11
CA GLU A 82 4.09 4.39 11.53
C GLU A 82 4.98 3.96 10.36
N LEU A 83 4.92 4.72 9.28
CA LEU A 83 5.68 4.52 8.06
C LEU A 83 6.52 5.78 7.82
N ARG A 84 7.84 5.63 7.73
CA ARG A 84 8.79 6.75 7.63
C ARG A 84 9.18 7.01 6.18
N PHE A 85 9.05 8.26 5.74
CA PHE A 85 9.42 8.77 4.42
C PHE A 85 10.29 10.04 4.58
N PRO A 86 11.56 9.90 5.03
CA PRO A 86 12.42 11.07 5.28
C PRO A 86 12.61 11.99 4.08
N HIS A 87 12.56 11.47 2.85
CA HIS A 87 12.67 12.26 1.61
C HIS A 87 11.44 13.13 1.32
N LEU A 88 10.33 12.93 2.04
CA LEU A 88 9.12 13.73 1.95
C LEU A 88 8.94 14.70 3.14
N ALA A 89 9.88 14.72 4.10
CA ALA A 89 9.80 15.62 5.25
C ALA A 89 9.77 17.10 4.79
N GLY A 90 8.92 17.88 5.45
CA GLY A 90 8.65 19.28 5.12
C GLY A 90 7.69 19.51 3.95
N LEU A 91 7.22 18.45 3.29
CA LEU A 91 6.29 18.54 2.17
C LEU A 91 4.85 18.27 2.60
N ASP A 92 3.91 18.93 1.93
CA ASP A 92 2.49 18.60 2.00
C ASP A 92 2.24 17.33 1.18
N VAL A 93 1.78 16.26 1.83
CA VAL A 93 1.57 14.95 1.22
C VAL A 93 0.09 14.60 1.25
N HIS A 94 -0.44 14.32 0.07
CA HIS A 94 -1.75 13.74 -0.11
C HIS A 94 -1.66 12.22 -0.24
N VAL A 95 -2.46 11.49 0.54
CA VAL A 95 -2.50 10.03 0.59
C VAL A 95 -3.79 9.53 -0.04
N THR A 96 -3.69 8.62 -1.01
CA THR A 96 -4.85 8.01 -1.68
C THR A 96 -4.77 6.49 -1.66
N THR A 97 -5.91 5.82 -1.54
CA THR A 97 -5.97 4.36 -1.66
C THR A 97 -5.99 3.96 -3.13
N VAL A 98 -5.01 3.17 -3.55
CA VAL A 98 -4.95 2.60 -4.92
C VAL A 98 -5.66 1.26 -4.99
N PHE A 99 -5.51 0.41 -3.97
CA PHE A 99 -6.15 -0.91 -3.95
C PHE A 99 -6.22 -1.51 -2.53
N PRO A 100 -7.30 -2.23 -2.17
CA PRO A 100 -8.61 -2.25 -2.83
C PRO A 100 -9.38 -0.96 -2.51
N ALA A 101 -9.97 -0.32 -3.52
CA ALA A 101 -10.72 0.92 -3.40
C ALA A 101 -12.15 0.71 -2.89
N ALA A 102 -12.74 -0.47 -3.13
CA ALA A 102 -14.11 -0.78 -2.69
C ALA A 102 -14.23 -1.18 -1.21
N LEU A 103 -13.13 -1.31 -0.49
CA LEU A 103 -13.13 -1.61 0.95
C LEU A 103 -13.11 -0.33 1.78
N PRO A 104 -13.60 -0.37 3.04
CA PRO A 104 -13.42 0.74 3.96
C PRO A 104 -11.95 1.18 4.01
N GLU A 105 -11.74 2.49 3.91
CA GLU A 105 -10.42 3.09 3.91
C GLU A 105 -9.72 2.86 5.25
N TRP A 106 -8.40 2.72 5.18
CA TRP A 106 -7.57 2.84 6.37
C TRP A 106 -7.31 4.31 6.63
N LYS A 107 -7.40 4.72 7.89
CA LYS A 107 -7.16 6.12 8.26
C LYS A 107 -5.67 6.41 8.15
N THR A 108 -5.35 7.57 7.62
CA THR A 108 -3.98 8.04 7.39
C THR A 108 -3.81 9.43 7.99
N ASP A 109 -2.71 9.63 8.68
CA ASP A 109 -2.35 10.93 9.26
C ASP A 109 -0.88 11.21 8.96
N TRP A 110 -0.61 12.35 8.32
CA TRP A 110 0.72 12.72 7.83
C TRP A 110 1.32 13.81 8.73
N ASP A 111 2.49 13.52 9.29
CA ASP A 111 3.32 14.49 9.98
C ASP A 111 4.45 14.94 9.04
N ALA A 112 4.29 16.13 8.46
CA ALA A 112 5.28 16.73 7.59
C ALA A 112 6.58 17.07 8.32
N ALA A 113 6.54 17.41 9.62
CA ALA A 113 7.75 17.78 10.36
C ALA A 113 8.72 16.61 10.50
N THR A 114 8.19 15.39 10.65
CA THR A 114 9.00 14.18 10.80
C THR A 114 9.05 13.30 9.54
N GLY A 115 8.26 13.62 8.51
CA GLY A 115 8.13 12.79 7.32
C GLY A 115 7.49 11.43 7.62
N THR A 116 6.45 11.40 8.45
CA THR A 116 5.88 10.16 9.00
C THR A 116 4.40 10.03 8.69
N LEU A 117 4.04 8.90 8.10
CA LEU A 117 2.65 8.52 7.87
C LEU A 117 2.20 7.54 8.94
N THR A 118 1.24 7.93 9.77
CA THR A 118 0.52 7.01 10.64
C THR A 118 -0.60 6.35 9.86
N VAL A 119 -0.64 5.03 9.83
CA VAL A 119 -1.69 4.24 9.18
C VAL A 119 -2.46 3.47 10.24
N ARG A 120 -3.80 3.55 10.21
CA ARG A 120 -4.69 2.88 11.17
C ARG A 120 -5.77 2.06 10.47
N SER A 121 -5.93 0.83 10.93
CA SER A 121 -6.97 -0.09 10.52
C SER A 121 -7.87 -0.43 11.70
N ASP A 122 -9.06 0.18 11.73
CA ASP A 122 -10.09 -0.09 12.75
C ASP A 122 -10.91 -1.36 12.45
N GLY A 123 -10.64 -2.00 11.30
CA GLY A 123 -11.34 -3.20 10.84
C GLY A 123 -10.61 -4.50 11.22
N ALA A 124 -10.62 -5.45 10.28
CA ALA A 124 -10.08 -6.79 10.49
C ALA A 124 -8.61 -6.79 10.97
N PRO A 125 -8.22 -7.76 11.84
CA PRO A 125 -6.87 -7.87 12.38
C PRO A 125 -5.81 -8.19 11.33
N VAL A 126 -6.22 -8.63 10.15
CA VAL A 126 -5.38 -8.92 9.00
C VAL A 126 -5.94 -8.21 7.78
N GLY A 127 -5.07 -7.58 7.01
CA GLY A 127 -5.47 -6.90 5.80
C GLY A 127 -4.29 -6.23 5.12
N ALA A 128 -4.53 -5.70 3.93
CA ALA A 128 -3.50 -4.98 3.20
C ALA A 128 -4.10 -3.86 2.36
N ARG A 129 -3.32 -2.82 2.11
CA ARG A 129 -3.64 -1.71 1.22
C ARG A 129 -2.43 -1.36 0.37
N THR A 130 -2.67 -0.93 -0.85
CA THR A 130 -1.70 -0.15 -1.63
C THR A 130 -2.17 1.30 -1.62
N LEU A 131 -1.30 2.18 -1.17
CA LEU A 131 -1.50 3.62 -1.07
C LEU A 131 -0.59 4.34 -2.07
N ARG A 132 -0.97 5.54 -2.47
CA ARG A 132 -0.11 6.48 -3.19
C ARG A 132 0.04 7.75 -2.36
N LEU A 133 1.27 8.21 -2.22
CA LEU A 133 1.65 9.47 -1.60
C LEU A 133 2.11 10.42 -2.71
N THR A 134 1.45 11.56 -2.85
CA THR A 134 1.79 12.61 -3.82
C THR A 134 1.99 13.92 -3.10
N THR A 135 2.96 14.73 -3.54
CA THR A 135 3.19 16.06 -2.95
C THR A 135 2.50 17.14 -3.76
N SER A 136 1.94 18.14 -3.07
CA SER A 136 1.51 19.39 -3.69
C SER A 136 2.75 20.28 -3.90
N LYS A 137 2.84 20.97 -5.04
CA LYS A 137 3.84 22.02 -5.25
C LYS A 137 3.45 23.30 -4.53
#